data_AF-A0A0N4USD3-F1
#
_entry.id   AF-A0A0N4USD3-F1
#
_cell.length_a   1.000
_cell.length_b   1.000
_cell.length_c   1.000
_cell.angle_alpha   90.00
_cell.angle_beta   90.00
_cell.angle_gamma   90.00
#
_symmetry.space_group_name_H-M   'P 1'
#
loop_
_entity.id
_entity.type
_entity.pdbx_description
1 polymer ?
#
loop_
_entity_poly.entity_id
_entity_poly.type
_entity_poly.pdbx_seq_one_letter_code
_entity_poly.pdbx_strand_id
1 'polypeptide(L)' 'MIQYSNLATTGAAGSSSCTDIRANCAQMSSYCNVPPYSTVMSQQCRRTCRLCT' A
#
# COMPACT_ATOMS: atom_id res chain seq x y z
N MET A 1 33.33 0.40 -7.79
CA MET A 1 32.23 -0.58 -7.65
C MET A 1 30.92 0.08 -8.07
N ILE A 2 30.59 -0.01 -9.35
CA ILE A 2 29.24 0.27 -9.83
C ILE A 2 28.80 -0.99 -10.56
N GLN A 3 27.84 -1.71 -9.99
CA GLN A 3 27.05 -2.72 -10.67
C GLN A 3 25.58 -2.39 -10.43
N TYR A 4 25.08 -1.49 -11.26
CA TYR A 4 23.65 -1.45 -11.55
C TYR A 4 23.39 -2.51 -12.63
N SER A 5 22.91 -3.68 -12.22
CA SER A 5 22.25 -4.63 -13.12
C SER A 5 21.64 -5.79 -12.34
N ASN A 6 20.35 -5.69 -11.99
CA ASN A 6 19.38 -6.79 -12.13
C ASN A 6 18.05 -6.53 -11.41
N LEU A 7 17.08 -5.97 -12.16
CA LEU A 7 15.65 -6.31 -12.19
C LEU A 7 15.05 -5.30 -13.19
N ALA A 8 14.67 -5.61 -14.43
CA ALA A 8 13.99 -6.79 -14.94
C ALA A 8 12.72 -7.13 -14.14
N THR A 9 11.78 -6.19 -14.08
CA THR A 9 10.36 -6.56 -14.09
C THR A 9 9.66 -5.62 -15.05
N THR A 10 9.58 -6.07 -16.29
CA THR A 10 8.44 -5.86 -17.19
C THR A 10 7.24 -5.24 -16.48
N GLY A 11 7.06 -3.93 -16.68
CA GLY A 11 5.77 -3.30 -16.87
C GLY A 11 4.60 -3.74 -15.98
N ALA A 12 4.82 -4.00 -14.70
CA ALA A 12 3.80 -3.75 -13.68
C ALA A 12 4.10 -2.38 -13.09
N ALA A 13 3.63 -1.35 -13.80
CA ALA A 13 3.61 0.01 -13.31
C ALA A 13 2.89 0.08 -11.94
N GLY A 14 3.55 0.64 -10.93
CA GLY A 14 2.84 1.50 -9.96
C GLY A 14 2.61 1.02 -8.52
N SER A 15 3.06 -0.16 -8.07
CA SER A 15 2.88 -0.57 -6.65
C SER A 15 3.57 0.36 -5.64
N SER A 16 4.54 1.17 -6.05
CA SER A 16 5.21 2.16 -5.18
C SER A 16 4.26 3.23 -4.66
N SER A 17 3.17 3.53 -5.37
CA SER A 17 2.18 4.52 -4.93
C SER A 17 1.30 4.01 -3.80
N CYS A 18 1.27 2.70 -3.60
CA CYS A 18 0.42 2.08 -2.60
C CYS A 18 1.19 1.84 -1.31
N THR A 19 1.28 2.90 -0.53
CA THR A 19 1.94 2.92 0.77
C THR A 19 0.95 3.27 1.87
N ASP A 20 1.30 2.90 3.09
CA ASP A 20 0.57 3.33 4.26
C ASP A 20 1.04 4.74 4.62
N ILE A 21 0.12 5.72 4.56
CA ILE A 21 0.37 7.12 4.95
C ILE A 21 0.53 7.21 6.48
N ARG A 22 -0.13 6.33 7.24
CA ARG A 22 -0.14 6.35 8.71
C ARG A 22 0.62 5.16 9.28
N ALA A 23 1.40 5.40 10.32
CA ALA A 23 2.01 4.32 11.12
C ALA A 23 0.96 3.48 11.88
N ASN A 24 -0.23 4.03 12.12
CA ASN A 24 -1.31 3.36 12.86
C ASN A 24 -2.14 2.41 11.98
N CYS A 25 -1.83 2.27 10.70
CA CYS A 25 -2.55 1.35 9.81
C CYS A 25 -2.57 -0.08 10.34
N ALA A 26 -1.49 -0.54 10.99
CA ALA A 26 -1.45 -1.85 11.63
C ALA A 26 -2.53 -2.04 12.71
N GLN A 27 -2.78 -1.02 13.53
CA GLN A 27 -3.86 -1.04 14.53
C GLN A 27 -5.23 -0.87 13.89
N MET A 28 -5.28 -0.20 12.74
CA MET A 28 -6.52 0.09 12.03
C MET A 28 -6.88 -0.93 10.94
N SER A 29 -6.11 -2.01 10.78
CA SER A 29 -6.36 -2.98 9.70
C SER A 29 -7.73 -3.65 9.84
N SER A 30 -8.25 -3.79 11.05
CA SER A 30 -9.60 -4.29 11.31
C SER A 30 -10.69 -3.36 10.75
N TYR A 31 -10.39 -2.07 10.60
CA TYR A 31 -11.34 -1.08 10.07
C TYR A 31 -11.40 -1.03 8.54
N CYS A 32 -10.51 -1.73 7.83
CA CYS A 32 -10.55 -1.80 6.37
C CYS A 32 -11.92 -2.25 5.83
N ASN A 33 -12.63 -3.10 6.59
CA ASN A 33 -13.95 -3.61 6.24
C ASN A 33 -15.10 -3.00 7.06
N VAL A 34 -14.83 -1.93 7.83
CA VAL A 34 -15.83 -1.30 8.71
C VAL A 34 -16.20 0.07 8.15
N PRO A 35 -17.40 0.27 7.58
CA PRO A 35 -17.87 1.60 7.22
C PRO A 35 -18.11 2.47 8.47
N PRO A 36 -17.81 3.77 8.45
CA PRO A 36 -17.25 4.56 7.34
C PRO A 36 -15.70 4.55 7.32
N TYR A 37 -15.05 3.88 8.27
CA TYR A 37 -13.59 3.86 8.39
C TYR A 37 -12.91 3.23 7.17
N SER A 38 -13.55 2.29 6.48
CA SER A 38 -13.05 1.72 5.23
C SER A 38 -12.67 2.78 4.20
N THR A 39 -13.41 3.90 4.12
CA THR A 39 -13.09 5.04 3.24
C THR A 39 -11.79 5.72 3.67
N VAL A 40 -11.62 5.97 4.97
CA VAL A 40 -10.41 6.57 5.54
C VAL A 40 -9.21 5.64 5.35
N MET A 41 -9.40 4.36 5.59
CA MET A 41 -8.41 3.30 5.38
C MET A 41 -8.02 3.16 3.90
N SER A 42 -8.97 3.32 2.98
CA SER A 42 -8.72 3.37 1.54
C SER A 42 -7.94 4.61 1.09
N GLN A 43 -7.91 5.66 1.88
CA GLN A 43 -7.06 6.82 1.59
C GLN A 43 -5.70 6.72 2.28
N GLN A 44 -5.68 6.29 3.54
CA GLN A 44 -4.49 6.37 4.42
C GLN A 44 -3.72 5.06 4.55
N CYS A 45 -4.37 3.91 4.40
CA CYS A 45 -3.86 2.59 4.75
C CYS A 45 -4.09 1.57 3.63
N ARG A 46 -3.94 2.01 2.37
CA ARG A 46 -4.24 1.19 1.18
C ARG A 46 -3.44 -0.09 1.15
N ARG A 47 -2.17 -0.03 1.55
CA ARG A 47 -1.27 -1.17 1.57
C ARG A 47 -1.67 -2.18 2.65
N THR A 48 -1.93 -1.70 3.86
CA THR A 48 -2.41 -2.54 4.96
C THR A 48 -3.75 -3.19 4.64
N CYS A 49 -4.67 -2.45 4.01
CA CYS A 49 -5.97 -2.96 3.59
C CYS A 49 -5.93 -3.77 2.30
N ARG A 50 -4.75 -3.98 1.70
CA ARG A 50 -4.59 -4.67 0.40
C ARG A 50 -5.48 -4.08 -0.71
N LEU A 51 -5.67 -2.76 -0.68
CA LEU A 51 -6.37 -1.98 -1.71
C LEU A 51 -5.44 -1.55 -2.86
N CYS A 52 -4.22 -2.07 -2.86
CA CYS A 52 -3.28 -2.00 -3.97
C CYS A 52 -3.62 -3.14 -4.93
N THR A 53 -4.27 -2.81 -6.05
CA THR A 53 -4.46 -3.73 -7.17
C THR A 53 -3.37 -3.56 -8.20
#